data_AF-A0A947JPJ9-F1
#
_entry.id   AF-A0A947JPJ9-F1
#
_cell.length_a   1.000
_cell.length_b   1.000
_cell.length_c   1.000
_cell.angle_alpha   90.00
_cell.angle_beta   90.00
_cell.angle_gamma   90.00
#
_symmetry.space_group_name_H-M   'P 1'
#
loop_
_entity.id
_entity.type
_entity.pdbx_description
1 polymer ?
#
loop_
_entity_poly.entity_id
_entity_poly.type
_entity_poly.pdbx_seq_one_letter_code
_entity_poly.pdbx_strand_id
1 'polypeptide(L)'
;MIVNFIDYLRDRLETVKYCCYGGIALIVIWSLTVDTSHAHTWAEKMIPGFWSLFGLGSCAVVIMVARVLGRSGIMTREDYYDN
;
A
#
# COMPACT_ATOMS: atom_id res chain seq x y z
N MET A 1 4.47 -27.18 -3.89
CA MET A 1 5.46 -26.18 -3.43
C MET A 1 4.85 -24.80 -3.19
N ILE A 2 4.16 -24.19 -4.17
CA ILE A 2 3.47 -22.89 -3.96
C ILE A 2 2.39 -22.95 -2.88
N VAL A 3 1.60 -24.03 -2.81
CA VAL A 3 0.55 -24.20 -1.79
C VAL A 3 1.15 -24.18 -0.38
N ASN A 4 2.21 -24.94 -0.13
CA ASN A 4 2.92 -24.95 1.16
C ASN A 4 3.47 -23.57 1.56
N PHE A 5 3.89 -22.76 0.58
CA PHE A 5 4.37 -21.40 0.84
C PHE A 5 3.21 -20.46 1.23
N ILE A 6 2.06 -20.59 0.56
CA ILE A 6 0.85 -19.83 0.91
C ILE A 6 0.37 -20.24 2.32
N ASP A 7 0.35 -21.54 2.63
CA ASP A 7 -0.03 -22.04 3.95
C ASP A 7 0.93 -21.53 5.04
N TYR A 8 2.24 -21.51 4.77
CA TYR A 8 3.22 -20.93 5.68
C TYR A 8 2.97 -19.44 5.97
N LEU A 9 2.72 -18.63 4.93
CA LEU A 9 2.39 -17.22 5.09
C LEU A 9 1.04 -17.03 5.81
N ARG A 10 0.08 -17.91 5.56
CA ARG A 10 -1.23 -17.92 6.21
C ARG A 10 -1.12 -18.23 7.70
N ASP A 11 -0.30 -19.20 8.07
CA ASP A 11 -0.08 -19.62 9.47
C ASP A 11 0.74 -18.58 10.28
N ARG A 12 1.37 -17.63 9.60
CA ARG A 12 2.15 -16.52 10.20
C ARG A 12 1.61 -15.15 9.81
N LEU A 13 0.31 -15.05 9.52
CA LEU A 13 -0.33 -13.81 9.06
C LEU A 13 -0.08 -12.61 9.96
N GLU A 14 -0.07 -12.79 11.29
CA GLU A 14 0.22 -11.70 12.22
C GLU A 14 1.66 -11.18 12.03
N THR A 15 2.64 -12.07 11.98
CA THR A 15 4.04 -11.71 11.72
C THR A 15 4.20 -11.03 10.37
N VAL A 16 3.52 -11.53 9.32
CA VAL A 16 3.57 -10.92 7.98
C VAL A 16 2.99 -9.50 8.02
N LYS A 17 1.85 -9.28 8.68
CA LYS A 17 1.26 -7.95 8.85
C LYS A 17 2.21 -7.01 9.57
N TYR A 18 2.80 -7.43 10.69
CA TYR A 18 3.77 -6.61 11.43
C TYR A 18 5.02 -6.32 10.61
N CYS A 19 5.50 -7.28 9.81
CA CYS A 19 6.62 -7.09 8.91
C CYS A 19 6.30 -6.03 7.84
N CYS A 20 5.12 -6.10 7.21
CA CYS A 20 4.67 -5.09 6.25
C CYS A 20 4.53 -3.70 6.89
N TYR A 21 3.90 -3.61 8.06
CA TYR A 21 3.80 -2.33 8.80
C TYR A 21 5.17 -1.80 9.21
N GLY A 22 6.09 -2.68 9.63
CA GLY A 22 7.48 -2.34 9.91
C GLY A 22 8.20 -1.78 8.68
N GLY A 23 8.02 -2.41 7.51
CA GLY A 23 8.56 -1.93 6.24
C GLY A 23 8.02 -0.54 5.86
N ILE A 24 6.71 -0.33 6.00
CA ILE A 24 6.10 0.99 5.78
C ILE A 24 6.69 2.03 6.75
N ALA A 25 6.80 1.71 8.04
CA ALA A 25 7.36 2.61 9.04
C ALA A 25 8.83 2.96 8.74
N LEU A 26 9.64 1.98 8.31
CA LEU A 26 11.02 2.20 7.88
C LEU A 26 11.11 3.14 6.69
N ILE A 27 10.23 2.99 5.70
CA ILE A 27 10.18 3.90 4.53
C ILE A 27 9.81 5.32 4.98
N VAL A 28 8.84 5.47 5.87
CA VAL A 28 8.45 6.79 6.40
C VAL A 28 9.61 7.44 7.14
N ILE A 29 10.28 6.71 8.03
CA ILE A 29 11.44 7.21 8.80
C ILE A 29 12.59 7.58 7.85
N TRP A 30 12.89 6.74 6.87
CA TRP A 30 13.89 7.03 5.86
C TRP A 30 13.54 8.28 5.04
N SER A 31 12.26 8.47 4.73
CA SER A 31 11.82 9.67 4.00
C SER A 31 12.06 10.97 4.77
N LEU A 32 12.26 10.94 6.09
CA LEU A 32 12.61 12.12 6.89
C LEU A 32 14.08 12.54 6.71
N THR A 33 14.96 11.64 6.27
CA THR A 33 16.39 11.93 6.07
C THR A 33 16.69 12.46 4.68
N VAL A 34 15.72 12.42 3.77
CA VAL A 34 15.84 12.95 2.41
C VAL A 34 15.86 14.47 2.45
N ASP A 35 16.93 15.05 1.91
CA ASP A 35 17.08 16.50 1.81
C ASP A 35 16.01 17.08 0.87
N THR A 36 15.23 18.03 1.39
CA THR A 36 14.14 18.73 0.69
C THR A 36 14.53 20.18 0.35
N SER A 37 15.82 20.50 0.32
CA SER A 37 16.32 21.87 0.08
C SER A 37 15.90 22.44 -1.28
N HIS A 38 15.74 21.57 -2.30
CA HIS A 38 15.25 21.93 -3.64
C HIS A 38 13.74 21.72 -3.85
N ALA A 39 12.97 21.55 -2.78
CA ALA A 39 11.53 21.41 -2.89
C ALA A 39 10.89 22.62 -3.59
N HIS A 40 10.15 22.38 -4.68
CA HIS A 40 9.48 23.42 -5.45
C HIS A 40 8.12 23.79 -4.86
N THR A 41 7.58 22.99 -3.94
CA THR A 41 6.24 23.17 -3.37
C THR A 41 6.27 23.41 -1.86
N TRP A 42 5.38 24.27 -1.35
CA TRP A 42 5.28 24.60 0.08
C TRP A 42 5.07 23.35 0.96
N ALA A 43 4.26 22.39 0.50
CA ALA A 43 3.96 21.17 1.23
C ALA A 43 5.20 20.28 1.44
N GLU A 44 6.10 20.21 0.45
CA GLU A 44 7.34 19.44 0.53
C GLU A 44 8.36 20.05 1.51
N LYS A 45 8.34 21.38 1.68
CA LYS A 45 9.22 22.09 2.63
C LYS A 45 8.73 22.01 4.07
N MET A 46 7.42 22.01 4.27
CA MET A 46 6.83 22.14 5.61
C MET A 46 6.47 20.79 6.23
N ILE A 47 6.27 19.74 5.41
CA ILE A 47 5.86 18.42 5.88
C ILE A 47 7.05 17.45 5.74
N PRO A 48 7.73 17.09 6.84
CA PRO A 48 8.80 16.10 6.78
C PRO A 48 8.21 14.73 6.40
N GLY A 49 8.84 14.06 5.43
CA GLY A 49 8.34 12.78 4.91
C GLY A 49 7.12 12.89 3.98
N PHE A 50 6.86 14.07 3.42
CA PHE A 50 5.73 14.34 2.52
C PHE A 50 5.53 13.26 1.46
N TRP A 51 6.59 12.86 0.76
CA TRP A 51 6.51 11.90 -0.33
C TRP A 51 6.08 10.50 0.12
N SER A 52 6.52 10.04 1.29
CA SER A 52 6.07 8.76 1.84
C SER A 52 4.60 8.81 2.26
N LEU A 53 4.19 9.88 2.92
CA LEU A 53 2.78 10.10 3.32
C LEU A 53 1.87 10.23 2.10
N PHE A 54 2.29 10.97 1.08
CA PHE A 54 1.57 11.13 -0.17
C PHE A 54 1.47 9.80 -0.93
N GLY A 55 2.56 9.03 -1.00
CA GLY A 55 2.55 7.69 -1.61
C GLY A 55 1.58 6.73 -0.90
N LEU A 56 1.60 6.71 0.43
CA LEU A 56 0.67 5.89 1.22
C LEU A 56 -0.78 6.33 1.04
N GLY A 57 -1.03 7.64 1.12
CA GLY A 57 -2.37 8.22 0.94
C GLY A 57 -2.93 7.97 -0.46
N SER A 58 -2.14 8.22 -1.50
CA SER A 58 -2.54 7.98 -2.88
C SER A 58 -2.84 6.49 -3.14
N CYS A 59 -2.02 5.57 -2.61
CA CYS A 59 -2.29 4.13 -2.70
C CYS A 59 -3.63 3.77 -2.05
N ALA A 60 -3.90 4.27 -0.83
CA ALA A 60 -5.18 4.02 -0.15
C ALA A 60 -6.38 4.59 -0.93
N VAL A 61 -6.24 5.78 -1.51
CA VAL A 61 -7.26 6.40 -2.37
C VAL A 61 -7.52 5.53 -3.60
N VAL A 62 -6.48 5.07 -4.30
CA VAL A 62 -6.62 4.19 -5.46
C VAL A 62 -7.33 2.89 -5.08
N ILE A 63 -6.98 2.27 -3.95
CA ILE A 63 -7.65 1.06 -3.45
C ILE A 63 -9.14 1.33 -3.17
N MET A 64 -9.47 2.45 -2.53
CA MET A 64 -10.86 2.82 -2.26
C MET A 64 -11.66 3.04 -3.53
N VAL A 65 -11.11 3.81 -4.49
CA VAL A 65 -11.75 4.07 -5.78
C VAL A 65 -11.95 2.76 -6.54
N ALA A 66 -10.93 1.90 -6.61
CA ALA A 66 -11.03 0.59 -7.25
C ALA A 66 -12.10 -0.28 -6.59
N ARG A 67 -12.22 -0.24 -5.25
CA ARG A 67 -13.28 -0.94 -4.52
C ARG A 67 -14.68 -0.44 -4.88
N VAL A 68 -14.87 0.87 -4.99
CA VAL A 68 -16.16 1.47 -5.36
C VAL A 68 -16.52 1.09 -6.79
N LEU A 69 -15.58 1.21 -7.72
CA LEU A 69 -15.76 0.83 -9.12
C LEU A 69 -16.03 -0.68 -9.30
N GLY A 70 -15.39 -1.52 -8.49
CA GLY A 70 -15.70 -2.95 -8.46
C GLY A 70 -17.16 -3.18 -8.05
N ARG A 71 -17.60 -2.54 -6.97
CA ARG A 71 -18.98 -2.65 -6.46
C ARG A 71 -20.04 -2.07 -7.40
N SER A 72 -19.68 -1.12 -8.27
CA SER A 72 -20.61 -0.56 -9.27
C SER A 72 -20.89 -1.50 -10.44
N GLY A 73 -20.40 -2.75 -10.40
CA GLY A 73 -20.78 -3.79 -11.37
C GLY A 73 -19.77 -4.01 -12.49
N ILE A 74 -18.55 -3.48 -12.39
CA ILE A 74 -17.47 -3.77 -13.36
C ILE A 74 -16.87 -5.16 -13.12
N MET A 75 -17.08 -5.76 -11.95
CA MET A 75 -16.58 -7.11 -11.66
C MET A 75 -17.34 -8.17 -12.46
N THR A 76 -16.59 -9.00 -13.18
CA THR A 76 -17.11 -10.24 -13.79
C THR A 76 -17.57 -11.20 -12.70
N ARG A 77 -18.66 -11.93 -12.98
CA ARG A 77 -19.20 -12.92 -12.05
C ARG A 77 -18.18 -14.04 -11.80
N GLU A 78 -18.16 -14.58 -10.58
CA GLU A 78 -17.19 -15.62 -10.18
C GLU A 78 -17.33 -16.91 -11.01
N ASP A 79 -18.53 -17.18 -11.53
CA ASP A 79 -18.88 -18.36 -12.34
C ASP A 79 -18.61 -18.21 -13.84
N TYR A 80 -17.96 -17.12 -14.27
CA TYR A 80 -17.80 -16.80 -15.69
C TYR A 80 -17.03 -17.87 -16.49
N TYR A 81 -16.14 -18.63 -15.85
CA TYR A 81 -15.35 -19.69 -16.47
C TYR A 81 -15.80 -21.11 -16.08
N ASP A 82 -16.94 -21.24 -15.41
CA ASP A 82 -17.46 -22.54 -14.96
C ASP A 82 -18.18 -23.34 -16.09
N ASN A 83 -18.07 -22.89 -17.34
CA ASN A 83 -18.54 -23.59 -18.56
C ASN A 83 -17.39 -23.90 -19.52
#